data_AF-F2EAI4-F1
#
_entry.id   AF-F2EAI4-F1
#
_cell.length_a   1.000
_cell.length_b   1.000
_cell.length_c   1.000
_cell.angle_alpha   90.00
_cell.angle_beta   90.00
_cell.angle_gamma   90.00
#
_symmetry.space_group_name_H-M   'P 1'
#
loop_
_entity.id
_entity.type
_entity.pdbx_description
1 polymer ?
#
loop_
_entity_poly.entity_id
_entity_poly.type
_entity_poly.pdbx_seq_one_letter_code
_entity_poly.pdbx_strand_id
1 'polypeptide(L)'
;MGVGMSSDGQDLGGRTLPLLAVRMLLQYGPTGASRPPVTAALIAANALVYLRPGAVDAHLPRLRHVMFNPHLIIKFSDLRRFFLSAFYHLSEGHFFMNMASLLHTGVKLETSMGSPEFASMVVSLLGLSQGFTLLLSKGLLLLGNDMAYYQYSAGFSGVLLGMNVVLNAREGNVVWQGVSVPSKYAALLELLVIHAFNPEAHLVCNVGGILAGLAYLLLRHGPERLAHMFSGIADVASQPVRFAKRLLRSAAHGGGSTVRRHVAPVPKEVGRGMWWRCITCSYDNSRHADVCEMCSTPHPDHAFSRRRHVQDGGNSELSVEEIRRRRLERFGG
;
A
#
# COMPACT_ATOMS: atom_id res chain seq x y z
N MET A 1 29.35 42.66 4.06
CA MET A 1 28.06 42.60 4.76
C MET A 1 27.74 41.14 4.98
N GLY A 2 27.91 40.69 6.22
CA GLY A 2 27.62 39.31 6.61
C GLY A 2 26.11 39.12 6.77
N VAL A 3 25.61 38.03 6.22
CA VAL A 3 24.30 37.48 6.55
C VAL A 3 24.57 36.08 7.08
N GLY A 4 24.37 35.90 8.37
CA GLY A 4 24.58 34.65 9.08
C GLY A 4 23.65 33.56 8.55
N MET A 5 24.24 32.44 8.17
CA MET A 5 23.51 31.18 7.97
C MET A 5 23.24 30.58 9.35
N SER A 6 21.96 30.53 9.73
CA SER A 6 21.48 29.86 10.94
C SER A 6 21.97 28.40 11.01
N SER A 7 22.63 28.09 12.13
CA SER A 7 23.20 26.80 12.50
C SER A 7 22.18 25.85 13.13
N ASP A 8 20.99 25.64 12.52
CA ASP A 8 19.96 24.74 13.08
C ASP A 8 19.91 23.35 12.43
N GLY A 9 20.78 23.07 11.46
CA GLY A 9 20.81 21.77 10.76
C GLY A 9 21.76 20.71 11.35
N GLN A 10 22.58 21.06 12.35
CA GLN A 10 23.64 20.17 12.85
C GLN A 10 23.27 19.34 14.08
N ASP A 11 22.17 19.66 14.79
CA ASP A 11 21.89 19.06 16.10
C ASP A 11 21.14 17.71 16.04
N LEU A 12 20.56 17.36 14.88
CA LEU A 12 19.99 16.02 14.65
C LEU A 12 21.04 15.00 14.15
N GLY A 13 22.12 15.45 13.51
CA GLY A 13 23.16 14.58 12.95
C GLY A 13 24.13 13.97 13.97
N GLY A 14 24.15 14.48 15.21
CA GLY A 14 24.93 13.83 16.28
C GLY A 14 24.27 12.56 16.82
N ARG A 15 22.95 12.41 16.65
CA ARG A 15 22.13 11.49 17.48
C ARG A 15 21.73 10.21 16.76
N THR A 16 21.76 10.14 15.43
CA THR A 16 21.25 8.97 14.69
C THR A 16 22.25 7.81 14.62
N LEU A 17 23.55 8.11 14.49
CA LEU A 17 24.60 7.09 14.50
C LEU A 17 24.67 6.30 15.82
N PRO A 18 24.61 6.93 17.02
CA PRO A 18 24.47 6.21 18.28
C PRO A 18 23.22 5.32 18.36
N LEU A 19 22.08 5.79 17.83
CA LEU A 19 20.85 4.99 17.80
C LEU A 19 20.97 3.76 16.92
N LEU A 20 21.66 3.87 15.78
CA LEU A 20 21.95 2.72 14.92
C LEU A 20 22.86 1.72 15.65
N ALA A 21 23.88 2.21 16.36
CA ALA A 21 24.77 1.38 17.16
C ALA A 21 24.03 0.65 18.30
N VAL A 22 23.14 1.34 19.02
CA VAL A 22 22.28 0.72 20.05
C VAL A 22 21.38 -0.35 19.44
N ARG A 23 20.77 -0.09 18.28
CA ARG A 23 19.90 -1.07 17.61
C ARG A 23 20.67 -2.31 17.14
N MET A 24 21.90 -2.11 16.68
CA MET A 24 22.83 -3.20 16.38
C MET A 24 23.16 -4.02 17.63
N LEU A 25 23.53 -3.37 18.72
CA LEU A 25 23.84 -4.03 19.99
C LEU A 25 22.63 -4.78 20.55
N LEU A 26 21.41 -4.24 20.42
CA LEU A 26 20.20 -4.92 20.88
C LEU A 26 19.85 -6.15 20.03
N GLN A 27 20.09 -6.13 18.71
CA GLN A 27 19.78 -7.26 17.83
C GLN A 27 20.90 -8.32 17.77
N TYR A 28 22.17 -7.93 17.94
CA TYR A 28 23.33 -8.83 17.85
C TYR A 28 24.00 -9.13 19.21
N GLY A 29 23.59 -8.45 20.28
CA GLY A 29 24.14 -8.56 21.64
C GLY A 29 23.82 -9.86 22.38
N PRO A 30 22.63 -10.50 22.23
CA PRO A 30 22.37 -11.77 22.89
C PRO A 30 23.32 -12.87 22.39
N THR A 31 24.14 -13.40 23.29
CA THR A 31 25.05 -14.52 23.05
C THR A 31 24.25 -15.80 22.85
N GLY A 32 24.13 -16.29 21.61
CA GLY A 32 23.53 -17.60 21.32
C GLY A 32 22.72 -17.71 20.03
N ALA A 33 22.33 -16.59 19.41
CA ALA A 33 21.63 -16.63 18.12
C ALA A 33 22.63 -16.68 16.94
N SER A 34 22.31 -17.44 15.89
CA SER A 34 23.03 -17.37 14.60
C SER A 34 22.94 -15.94 14.09
N ARG A 35 24.03 -15.18 14.25
CA ARG A 35 24.11 -13.77 13.86
C ARG A 35 24.12 -13.73 12.34
N PRO A 36 23.14 -13.10 11.66
CA PRO A 36 23.07 -13.08 10.19
C PRO A 36 24.33 -12.39 9.60
N PRO A 37 25.34 -13.17 9.14
CA PRO A 37 26.66 -12.63 8.85
C PRO A 37 26.66 -11.69 7.64
N VAL A 38 25.84 -11.97 6.63
CA VAL A 38 25.79 -11.19 5.40
C VAL A 38 25.13 -9.83 5.67
N THR A 39 24.08 -9.80 6.47
CA THR A 39 23.43 -8.55 6.88
C THR A 39 24.40 -7.67 7.66
N ALA A 40 25.14 -8.24 8.62
CA ALA A 40 26.17 -7.52 9.35
C ALA A 40 27.27 -6.99 8.42
N ALA A 41 27.75 -7.81 7.48
CA ALA A 41 28.76 -7.43 6.51
C ALA A 41 28.28 -6.29 5.58
N LEU A 42 27.04 -6.34 5.12
CA LEU A 42 26.45 -5.28 4.29
C LEU A 42 26.34 -3.95 5.05
N ILE A 43 25.91 -3.99 6.32
CA ILE A 43 25.83 -2.77 7.13
C ILE A 43 27.23 -2.22 7.41
N ALA A 44 28.19 -3.08 7.74
CA ALA A 44 29.58 -2.67 7.90
C ALA A 44 30.16 -2.06 6.62
N ALA A 45 29.91 -2.65 5.45
CA ALA A 45 30.37 -2.12 4.16
C ALA A 45 29.79 -0.74 3.87
N ASN A 46 28.48 -0.55 4.05
CA ASN A 46 27.83 0.76 3.88
C ASN A 46 28.35 1.79 4.90
N ALA A 47 28.56 1.38 6.15
CA ALA A 47 29.11 2.26 7.19
C ALA A 47 30.55 2.68 6.89
N LEU A 48 31.40 1.77 6.42
CA LEU A 48 32.78 2.08 6.01
C LEU A 48 32.81 3.06 4.83
N VAL A 49 31.92 2.86 3.83
CA VAL A 49 31.80 3.77 2.68
C VAL A 49 31.30 5.15 3.11
N TYR A 50 30.36 5.22 4.06
CA TYR A 50 29.80 6.48 4.55
C TYR A 50 30.76 7.25 5.48
N LEU A 51 31.33 6.58 6.49
CA LEU A 51 32.18 7.19 7.51
C LEU A 51 33.60 7.48 7.02
N ARG A 52 34.09 6.73 6.02
CA ARG A 52 35.42 6.87 5.40
C ARG A 52 36.57 7.01 6.42
N PRO A 53 36.76 6.05 7.34
CA PRO A 53 37.76 6.17 8.40
C PRO A 53 39.20 6.06 7.85
N GLY A 54 40.04 7.05 8.16
CA GLY A 54 41.50 6.99 7.98
C GLY A 54 41.94 6.51 6.59
N ALA A 55 42.67 5.39 6.53
CA ALA A 55 43.21 4.81 5.30
C ALA A 55 42.14 4.40 4.28
N VAL A 56 40.89 4.15 4.72
CA VAL A 56 39.79 3.78 3.82
C VAL A 56 39.43 4.95 2.89
N ASP A 57 39.54 6.19 3.35
CA ASP A 57 39.23 7.37 2.53
C ASP A 57 40.15 7.48 1.30
N ALA A 58 41.42 7.09 1.44
CA ALA A 58 42.40 7.13 0.36
C ALA A 58 42.06 6.17 -0.79
N HIS A 59 41.38 5.06 -0.50
CA HIS A 59 41.04 4.04 -1.49
C HIS A 59 39.63 4.20 -2.07
N LEU A 60 38.73 4.93 -1.40
CA LEU A 60 37.36 5.11 -1.87
C LEU A 60 37.24 6.28 -2.87
N PRO A 61 36.63 6.07 -4.06
CA PRO A 61 36.39 7.16 -4.98
C PRO A 61 35.42 8.18 -4.38
N ARG A 62 35.66 9.47 -4.67
CA ARG A 62 34.78 10.54 -4.22
C ARG A 62 33.38 10.40 -4.82
N LEU A 63 32.36 10.82 -4.07
CA LEU A 63 30.94 10.71 -4.41
C LEU A 63 30.63 11.11 -5.86
N ARG A 64 31.13 12.27 -6.33
CA ARG A 64 30.92 12.76 -7.71
C ARG A 64 31.29 11.77 -8.84
N HIS A 65 32.23 10.87 -8.58
CA HIS A 65 32.70 9.89 -9.58
C HIS A 65 31.88 8.59 -9.56
N VAL A 66 31.06 8.37 -8.53
CA VAL A 66 30.34 7.10 -8.32
C VAL A 66 28.83 7.28 -8.20
N MET A 67 28.32 8.51 -8.07
CA MET A 67 26.89 8.75 -8.12
C MET A 67 26.31 8.16 -9.41
N PHE A 68 25.20 7.46 -9.24
CA PHE A 68 24.43 6.87 -10.32
C PHE A 68 23.98 7.99 -11.25
N ASN A 69 24.28 7.84 -12.53
CA ASN A 69 23.84 8.76 -13.56
C ASN A 69 23.57 7.94 -14.83
N PRO A 70 22.30 7.81 -15.27
CA PRO A 70 21.96 6.96 -16.40
C PRO A 70 22.68 7.36 -17.67
N HIS A 71 22.78 8.67 -17.95
CA HIS A 71 23.51 9.17 -19.11
C HIS A 71 24.97 8.70 -19.11
N LEU A 72 25.71 8.88 -18.01
CA LEU A 72 27.11 8.49 -17.94
C LEU A 72 27.30 6.96 -18.00
N ILE A 73 26.43 6.20 -17.35
CA ILE A 73 26.49 4.75 -17.36
C ILE A 73 26.23 4.20 -18.77
N ILE A 74 25.22 4.72 -19.47
CA ILE A 74 24.85 4.24 -20.80
C ILE A 74 25.85 4.71 -21.85
N LYS A 75 26.28 5.97 -21.80
CA LYS A 75 27.17 6.55 -22.82
C LYS A 75 28.63 6.08 -22.69
N PHE A 76 29.10 5.87 -21.46
CA PHE A 76 30.51 5.55 -21.19
C PHE A 76 30.72 4.17 -20.56
N SER A 77 29.66 3.36 -20.44
CA SER A 77 29.71 2.05 -19.80
C SER A 77 30.33 2.11 -18.39
N ASP A 78 30.03 3.16 -17.63
CA ASP A 78 30.60 3.41 -16.31
C ASP A 78 30.01 2.45 -15.26
N LEU A 79 30.56 1.23 -15.23
CA LEU A 79 30.16 0.19 -14.28
C LEU A 79 30.46 0.58 -12.83
N ARG A 80 31.39 1.51 -12.59
CA ARG A 80 31.67 2.00 -11.24
C ARG A 80 30.46 2.73 -10.70
N ARG A 81 29.86 3.62 -11.48
CA ARG A 81 28.59 4.29 -11.11
C ARG A 81 27.44 3.31 -11.00
N PHE A 82 27.40 2.30 -11.86
CA PHE A 82 26.32 1.31 -11.81
C PHE A 82 26.29 0.53 -10.50
N PHE A 83 27.44 0.02 -10.02
CA PHE A 83 27.48 -0.80 -8.81
C PHE A 83 27.75 -0.01 -7.53
N LEU A 84 28.74 0.89 -7.52
CA LEU A 84 29.16 1.54 -6.28
C LEU A 84 28.14 2.55 -5.78
N SER A 85 27.37 3.19 -6.66
CA SER A 85 26.35 4.17 -6.26
C SER A 85 25.39 3.67 -5.19
N ALA A 86 25.07 2.38 -5.18
CA ALA A 86 24.19 1.77 -4.19
C ALA A 86 24.75 1.84 -2.76
N PHE A 87 26.06 1.94 -2.59
CA PHE A 87 26.70 1.93 -1.27
C PHE A 87 27.00 3.35 -0.74
N TYR A 88 26.88 4.36 -1.60
CA TYR A 88 27.11 5.76 -1.23
C TYR A 88 25.81 6.42 -0.79
N HIS A 89 25.88 7.25 0.25
CA HIS A 89 24.72 7.93 0.82
C HIS A 89 24.93 9.44 0.83
N LEU A 90 23.89 10.20 0.50
CA LEU A 90 23.95 11.66 0.33
C LEU A 90 23.81 12.44 1.63
N SER A 91 23.22 11.81 2.66
CA SER A 91 23.00 12.43 3.97
C SER A 91 22.97 11.37 5.07
N GLU A 92 23.16 11.82 6.31
CA GLU A 92 23.14 10.94 7.48
C GLU A 92 21.77 10.33 7.72
N GLY A 93 20.70 11.12 7.59
CA GLY A 93 19.34 10.61 7.73
C GLY A 93 19.03 9.51 6.70
N HIS A 94 19.47 9.71 5.45
CA HIS A 94 19.31 8.69 4.40
C HIS A 94 20.11 7.42 4.72
N PHE A 95 21.35 7.56 5.18
CA PHE A 95 22.18 6.45 5.63
C PHE A 95 21.52 5.69 6.80
N PHE A 96 21.10 6.39 7.84
CA PHE A 96 20.46 5.82 9.01
C PHE A 96 19.22 5.03 8.64
N MET A 97 18.32 5.60 7.84
CA MET A 97 17.08 4.94 7.42
C MET A 97 17.36 3.67 6.60
N ASN A 98 18.34 3.72 5.69
CA ASN A 98 18.74 2.54 4.92
C ASN A 98 19.32 1.44 5.83
N MET A 99 20.20 1.78 6.76
CA MET A 99 20.81 0.80 7.65
C MET A 99 19.79 0.23 8.65
N ALA A 100 18.86 1.05 9.14
CA ALA A 100 17.77 0.59 10.00
C ALA A 100 16.82 -0.37 9.27
N SER A 101 16.50 -0.09 8.00
CA SER A 101 15.68 -0.98 7.15
C SER A 101 16.44 -2.25 6.81
N LEU A 102 17.72 -2.16 6.42
CA LEU A 102 18.60 -3.30 6.14
C LEU A 102 18.73 -4.22 7.36
N LEU A 103 18.90 -3.64 8.55
CA LEU A 103 19.00 -4.39 9.79
C LEU A 103 17.71 -5.18 10.04
N HIS A 104 16.54 -4.54 9.90
CA HIS A 104 15.26 -5.21 10.12
C HIS A 104 14.96 -6.29 9.07
N THR A 105 15.01 -5.92 7.79
CA THR A 105 14.60 -6.79 6.68
C THR A 105 15.66 -7.85 6.38
N GLY A 106 16.95 -7.48 6.46
CA GLY A 106 18.08 -8.38 6.23
C GLY A 106 18.13 -9.51 7.26
N VAL A 107 17.99 -9.20 8.55
CA VAL A 107 17.97 -10.24 9.62
C VAL A 107 16.85 -11.25 9.35
N LYS A 108 15.63 -10.80 9.06
CA LYS A 108 14.49 -11.69 8.79
C LYS A 108 14.70 -12.55 7.54
N LEU A 109 15.17 -11.95 6.44
CA LEU A 109 15.39 -12.67 5.20
C LEU A 109 16.52 -13.67 5.33
N GLU A 110 17.66 -13.27 5.87
CA GLU A 110 18.85 -14.14 6.02
C GLU A 110 18.59 -15.33 6.96
N THR A 111 17.92 -15.08 8.09
CA THR A 111 17.54 -16.17 9.01
C THR A 111 16.51 -17.13 8.41
N SER A 112 15.61 -16.65 7.55
CA SER A 112 14.57 -17.50 6.94
C SER A 112 15.02 -18.26 5.69
N MET A 113 16.02 -17.77 4.95
CA MET A 113 16.47 -18.42 3.71
C MET A 113 17.88 -19.01 3.76
N GLY A 114 18.68 -18.65 4.76
CA GLY A 114 20.10 -18.96 4.81
C GLY A 114 20.95 -17.85 4.21
N SER A 115 22.17 -17.71 4.72
CA SER A 115 23.15 -16.72 4.27
C SER A 115 23.54 -16.81 2.78
N PRO A 116 23.80 -18.00 2.18
CA PRO A 116 24.22 -18.05 0.77
C PRO A 116 23.08 -17.64 -0.18
N GLU A 117 21.86 -18.10 0.07
CA GLU A 117 20.67 -17.70 -0.69
C GLU A 117 20.39 -16.21 -0.52
N PHE A 118 20.52 -15.68 0.69
CA PHE A 118 20.36 -14.25 0.97
C PHE A 118 21.40 -13.40 0.24
N ALA A 119 22.67 -13.79 0.27
CA ALA A 119 23.73 -13.10 -0.48
C ALA A 119 23.43 -13.12 -1.99
N SER A 120 23.05 -14.26 -2.54
CA SER A 120 22.68 -14.39 -3.96
C SER A 120 21.49 -13.49 -4.32
N MET A 121 20.49 -13.39 -3.45
CA MET A 121 19.35 -12.49 -3.64
C MET A 121 19.80 -11.03 -3.65
N VAL A 122 20.60 -10.59 -2.67
CA VAL A 122 21.07 -9.20 -2.59
C VAL A 122 21.88 -8.81 -3.83
N VAL A 123 22.77 -9.69 -4.31
CA VAL A 123 23.54 -9.47 -5.55
C VAL A 123 22.61 -9.35 -6.77
N SER A 124 21.61 -10.22 -6.85
CA SER A 124 20.62 -10.20 -7.94
C SER A 124 19.81 -8.89 -7.91
N LEU A 125 19.33 -8.49 -6.74
CA LEU A 125 18.57 -7.26 -6.55
C LEU A 125 19.41 -6.01 -6.82
N LEU A 126 20.70 -6.01 -6.48
CA LEU A 126 21.61 -4.92 -6.84
C LEU A 126 21.68 -4.73 -8.37
N GLY A 127 21.94 -5.81 -9.12
CA GLY A 127 22.00 -5.73 -10.58
C GLY A 127 20.65 -5.36 -11.20
N LEU A 128 19.57 -6.01 -10.78
CA LEU A 128 18.23 -5.79 -11.32
C LEU A 128 17.70 -4.39 -11.02
N SER A 129 17.86 -3.89 -9.79
CA SER A 129 17.35 -2.56 -9.41
C SER A 129 18.02 -1.47 -10.24
N GLN A 130 19.35 -1.49 -10.31
CA GLN A 130 20.12 -0.54 -11.13
C GLN A 130 19.77 -0.67 -12.62
N GLY A 131 19.61 -1.91 -13.11
CA GLY A 131 19.21 -2.19 -14.49
C GLY A 131 17.82 -1.64 -14.85
N PHE A 132 16.83 -1.86 -13.99
CA PHE A 132 15.49 -1.30 -14.18
C PHE A 132 15.49 0.22 -14.08
N THR A 133 16.27 0.82 -13.17
CA THR A 133 16.42 2.28 -13.12
C THR A 133 16.98 2.83 -14.43
N LEU A 134 18.01 2.20 -15.03
CA LEU A 134 18.50 2.60 -16.35
C LEU A 134 17.43 2.49 -17.43
N LEU A 135 16.71 1.37 -17.48
CA LEU A 135 15.68 1.12 -18.48
C LEU A 135 14.55 2.15 -18.37
N LEU A 136 14.09 2.44 -17.15
CA LEU A 136 13.06 3.45 -16.88
C LEU A 136 13.56 4.85 -17.26
N SER A 137 14.75 5.25 -16.83
CA SER A 137 15.32 6.55 -17.18
C SER A 137 15.48 6.74 -18.69
N LYS A 138 15.94 5.71 -19.42
CA LYS A 138 16.03 5.77 -20.88
C LYS A 138 14.67 5.71 -21.57
N GLY A 139 13.71 4.96 -21.03
CA GLY A 139 12.34 4.93 -21.52
C GLY A 139 11.66 6.30 -21.40
N LEU A 140 11.81 6.97 -20.25
CA LEU A 140 11.30 8.32 -20.03
C LEU A 140 11.92 9.33 -21.00
N LEU A 141 13.22 9.21 -21.28
CA LEU A 141 13.90 10.05 -22.28
C LEU A 141 13.25 9.89 -23.66
N LEU A 142 12.96 8.65 -24.08
CA LEU A 142 12.30 8.37 -25.36
C LEU A 142 10.86 8.90 -25.41
N LEU A 143 10.21 9.06 -24.26
CA LEU A 143 8.89 9.68 -24.12
C LEU A 143 8.94 11.22 -24.00
N GLY A 144 10.13 11.81 -24.11
CA GLY A 144 10.33 13.27 -24.07
C GLY A 144 10.58 13.85 -22.67
N ASN A 145 10.78 13.01 -21.64
CA ASN A 145 11.17 13.47 -20.30
C ASN A 145 12.61 13.05 -19.98
N ASP A 146 13.52 14.00 -20.00
CA ASP A 146 14.96 13.77 -19.84
C ASP A 146 15.47 13.93 -18.40
N MET A 147 14.63 14.41 -17.47
CA MET A 147 15.02 14.69 -16.08
C MET A 147 15.67 13.49 -15.41
N ALA A 148 14.99 12.33 -15.44
CA ALA A 148 15.47 11.11 -14.83
C ALA A 148 16.74 10.54 -15.51
N TYR A 149 17.06 10.96 -16.74
CA TYR A 149 18.20 10.45 -17.50
C TYR A 149 19.50 11.16 -17.15
N TYR A 150 19.43 12.45 -16.83
CA TYR A 150 20.60 13.27 -16.47
C TYR A 150 20.79 13.46 -14.96
N GLN A 151 19.81 13.06 -14.15
CA GLN A 151 19.86 13.20 -12.70
C GLN A 151 20.91 12.29 -12.05
N TYR A 152 21.41 12.73 -10.90
CA TYR A 152 22.32 11.97 -10.06
C TYR A 152 21.59 11.41 -8.84
N SER A 153 21.85 10.15 -8.51
CA SER A 153 21.35 9.50 -7.31
C SER A 153 22.41 8.59 -6.68
N ALA A 154 22.22 8.23 -5.42
CA ALA A 154 23.04 7.26 -4.71
C ALA A 154 22.23 6.71 -3.54
N GLY A 155 22.49 5.46 -3.15
CA GLY A 155 21.91 4.85 -1.96
C GLY A 155 21.42 3.42 -2.17
N PHE A 156 21.34 2.69 -1.06
CA PHE A 156 20.98 1.27 -1.05
C PHE A 156 19.47 1.03 -1.12
N SER A 157 18.67 2.10 -1.19
CA SER A 157 17.21 2.07 -1.09
C SER A 157 16.53 1.21 -2.17
N GLY A 158 17.05 1.22 -3.41
CA GLY A 158 16.51 0.37 -4.49
C GLY A 158 16.63 -1.12 -4.17
N VAL A 159 17.75 -1.54 -3.57
CA VAL A 159 17.96 -2.93 -3.13
C VAL A 159 17.03 -3.25 -1.96
N LEU A 160 16.89 -2.34 -0.99
CA LEU A 160 16.01 -2.51 0.17
C LEU A 160 14.55 -2.67 -0.22
N LEU A 161 14.06 -1.87 -1.16
CA LEU A 161 12.71 -2.02 -1.70
C LEU A 161 12.51 -3.38 -2.36
N GLY A 162 13.50 -3.85 -3.13
CA GLY A 162 13.49 -5.20 -3.69
C GLY A 162 13.45 -6.28 -2.60
N MET A 163 14.24 -6.13 -1.54
CA MET A 163 14.25 -7.04 -0.39
C MET A 163 12.88 -7.06 0.31
N ASN A 164 12.27 -5.90 0.52
CA ASN A 164 10.95 -5.80 1.11
C ASN A 164 9.88 -6.47 0.25
N VAL A 165 9.92 -6.32 -1.07
CA VAL A 165 9.02 -7.08 -1.97
C VAL A 165 9.17 -8.59 -1.77
N VAL A 166 10.41 -9.10 -1.65
CA VAL A 166 10.66 -10.53 -1.41
C VAL A 166 10.19 -10.98 -0.02
N LEU A 167 10.40 -10.17 1.02
CA LEU A 167 9.93 -10.46 2.38
C LEU A 167 8.40 -10.50 2.43
N ASN A 168 7.74 -9.51 1.84
CA ASN A 168 6.29 -9.37 1.80
C ASN A 168 5.64 -10.54 1.05
N ALA A 169 6.26 -11.00 -0.03
CA ALA A 169 5.84 -12.18 -0.79
C ALA A 169 5.87 -13.48 0.02
N ARG A 170 6.69 -13.54 1.07
CA ARG A 170 6.81 -14.71 1.97
C ARG A 170 5.87 -14.62 3.16
N GLU A 171 5.74 -13.45 3.77
CA GLU A 171 5.02 -13.29 5.04
C GLU A 171 3.50 -13.10 4.88
N GLY A 172 2.98 -12.83 3.67
CA GLY A 172 1.54 -12.74 3.39
C GLY A 172 0.85 -11.48 3.98
N ASN A 173 1.11 -11.14 5.24
CA ASN A 173 0.78 -9.88 5.91
C ASN A 173 2.06 -9.30 6.54
N VAL A 174 2.27 -7.99 6.42
CA VAL A 174 3.50 -7.31 6.83
C VAL A 174 3.19 -6.41 8.01
N VAL A 175 3.80 -6.65 9.15
CA VAL A 175 3.69 -5.73 10.29
C VAL A 175 4.67 -4.58 10.08
N TRP A 176 4.16 -3.41 9.68
CA TRP A 176 4.93 -2.17 9.56
C TRP A 176 4.75 -1.35 10.85
N GLN A 177 5.84 -1.14 11.60
CA GLN A 177 5.85 -0.35 12.85
C GLN A 177 4.74 -0.74 13.87
N GLY A 178 4.43 -2.03 14.00
CA GLY A 178 3.39 -2.52 14.93
C GLY A 178 1.97 -2.55 14.37
N VAL A 179 1.76 -2.10 13.12
CA VAL A 179 0.47 -2.17 12.42
C VAL A 179 0.55 -3.24 11.33
N SER A 180 -0.38 -4.19 11.34
CA SER A 180 -0.49 -5.22 10.29
C SER A 180 -1.02 -4.58 9.01
N VAL A 181 -0.14 -4.35 8.05
CA VAL A 181 -0.46 -3.86 6.70
C VAL A 181 -0.47 -5.08 5.76
N PRO A 182 -1.54 -5.30 4.98
CA PRO A 182 -1.53 -6.36 3.99
C PRO A 182 -0.31 -6.21 3.06
N SER A 183 0.43 -7.30 2.84
CA SER A 183 1.71 -7.31 2.09
C SER A 183 1.66 -6.58 0.74
N LYS A 184 0.50 -6.62 0.10
CA LYS A 184 0.15 -5.90 -1.14
C LYS A 184 0.32 -4.38 -1.09
N TYR A 185 0.26 -3.76 0.09
CA TYR A 185 0.38 -2.30 0.27
C TYR A 185 1.69 -1.88 0.93
N ALA A 186 2.49 -2.82 1.46
CA ALA A 186 3.70 -2.48 2.20
C ALA A 186 4.77 -1.82 1.30
N ALA A 187 4.94 -2.30 0.06
CA ALA A 187 5.83 -1.66 -0.92
C ALA A 187 5.32 -0.28 -1.35
N LEU A 188 4.00 -0.08 -1.40
CA LEU A 188 3.39 1.21 -1.72
C LEU A 188 3.50 2.20 -0.56
N LEU A 189 3.35 1.74 0.68
CA LEU A 189 3.53 2.55 1.88
C LEU A 189 4.98 3.01 2.03
N GLU A 190 5.94 2.12 1.79
CA GLU A 190 7.35 2.47 1.81
C GLU A 190 7.70 3.45 0.68
N LEU A 191 7.12 3.26 -0.51
CA LEU A 191 7.23 4.23 -1.61
C LEU A 191 6.66 5.60 -1.25
N LEU A 192 5.50 5.65 -0.58
CA LEU A 192 4.88 6.88 -0.10
C LEU A 192 5.73 7.58 0.97
N VAL A 193 6.31 6.82 1.90
CA VAL A 193 7.21 7.36 2.92
C VAL A 193 8.48 7.93 2.26
N ILE A 194 9.12 7.19 1.36
CA ILE A 194 10.33 7.70 0.68
C ILE A 194 10.02 8.94 -0.17
N HIS A 195 8.87 8.95 -0.85
CA HIS A 195 8.42 10.09 -1.66
C HIS A 195 8.08 11.33 -0.82
N ALA A 196 7.48 11.15 0.36
CA ALA A 196 7.19 12.24 1.29
C ALA A 196 8.46 12.93 1.82
N PHE A 197 9.59 12.21 1.89
CA PHE A 197 10.86 12.77 2.36
C PHE A 197 11.81 13.22 1.23
N ASN A 198 11.68 12.74 -0.03
CA ASN A 198 12.49 13.19 -1.18
C ASN A 198 11.76 13.02 -2.54
N PRO A 199 11.10 14.06 -3.07
CA PRO A 199 10.02 13.90 -4.03
C PRO A 199 10.40 13.57 -5.49
N GLU A 200 11.56 13.97 -6.04
CA GLU A 200 11.78 13.84 -7.50
C GLU A 200 12.86 12.83 -7.93
N ALA A 201 14.05 12.81 -7.31
CA ALA A 201 15.17 11.98 -7.76
C ALA A 201 15.03 10.48 -7.43
N HIS A 202 14.28 10.18 -6.39
CA HIS A 202 14.24 8.85 -5.81
C HIS A 202 13.14 7.98 -6.41
N LEU A 203 12.13 8.55 -7.10
CA LEU A 203 10.98 7.78 -7.60
C LEU A 203 11.40 6.71 -8.61
N VAL A 204 12.21 7.06 -9.62
CA VAL A 204 12.66 6.11 -10.66
C VAL A 204 13.55 5.02 -10.06
N CYS A 205 14.42 5.38 -9.12
CA CYS A 205 15.24 4.42 -8.38
C CYS A 205 14.39 3.46 -7.54
N ASN A 206 13.37 3.99 -6.86
CA ASN A 206 12.48 3.21 -6.01
C ASN A 206 11.59 2.26 -6.82
N VAL A 207 11.01 2.74 -7.93
CA VAL A 207 10.25 1.90 -8.87
C VAL A 207 11.16 0.81 -9.44
N GLY A 208 12.40 1.15 -9.81
CA GLY A 208 13.40 0.17 -10.23
C GLY A 208 13.66 -0.92 -9.19
N GLY A 209 13.73 -0.55 -7.90
CA GLY A 209 13.84 -1.49 -6.79
C GLY A 209 12.64 -2.42 -6.64
N ILE A 210 11.42 -1.89 -6.75
CA ILE A 210 10.19 -2.71 -6.70
C ILE A 210 10.15 -3.70 -7.87
N LEU A 211 10.42 -3.23 -9.08
CA LEU A 211 10.48 -4.08 -10.27
C LEU A 211 11.56 -5.17 -10.14
N ALA A 212 12.71 -4.85 -9.53
CA ALA A 212 13.76 -5.82 -9.25
C ALA A 212 13.29 -6.92 -8.30
N GLY A 213 12.58 -6.58 -7.23
CA GLY A 213 11.97 -7.55 -6.32
C GLY A 213 10.99 -8.49 -7.03
N LEU A 214 10.13 -7.93 -7.88
CA LEU A 214 9.17 -8.70 -8.68
C LEU A 214 9.86 -9.62 -9.68
N ALA A 215 10.85 -9.09 -10.41
CA ALA A 215 11.63 -9.84 -11.38
C ALA A 215 12.41 -10.98 -10.70
N TYR A 216 13.00 -10.73 -9.53
CA TYR A 216 13.67 -11.77 -8.75
C TYR A 216 12.72 -12.90 -8.36
N LEU A 217 11.51 -12.57 -7.87
CA LEU A 217 10.49 -13.57 -7.54
C LEU A 217 10.05 -14.36 -8.77
N LEU A 218 9.88 -13.69 -9.92
CA LEU A 218 9.53 -14.31 -11.19
C LEU A 218 10.60 -15.31 -11.65
N LEU A 219 11.87 -14.89 -11.61
CA LEU A 219 13.01 -15.72 -12.01
C LEU A 219 13.17 -16.92 -11.08
N ARG A 220 12.87 -16.77 -9.78
CA ARG A 220 13.08 -17.83 -8.79
C ARG A 220 11.93 -18.83 -8.68
N HIS A 221 10.67 -18.40 -8.87
CA HIS A 221 9.49 -19.22 -8.60
C HIS A 221 8.54 -19.38 -9.80
N GLY A 222 8.82 -18.74 -10.93
CA GLY A 222 7.95 -18.75 -12.10
C GLY A 222 6.71 -17.83 -11.98
N PRO A 223 5.97 -17.65 -13.09
CA PRO A 223 4.86 -16.68 -13.17
C PRO A 223 3.62 -17.08 -12.35
N GLU A 224 3.42 -18.38 -12.09
CA GLU A 224 2.22 -18.90 -11.42
C GLU A 224 2.08 -18.38 -9.99
N ARG A 225 3.18 -18.32 -9.22
CA ARG A 225 3.17 -17.82 -7.84
C ARG A 225 2.98 -16.30 -7.76
N LEU A 226 3.41 -15.55 -8.77
CA LEU A 226 3.18 -14.10 -8.88
C LEU A 226 1.72 -13.77 -9.18
N ALA A 227 1.08 -14.54 -10.06
CA ALA A 227 -0.33 -14.35 -10.40
C ALA A 227 -1.24 -14.48 -9.17
N HIS A 228 -0.97 -15.43 -8.27
CA HIS A 228 -1.72 -15.59 -7.02
C HIS A 228 -1.51 -14.44 -6.01
N MET A 229 -0.36 -13.76 -6.07
CA MET A 229 -0.01 -12.65 -5.19
C MET A 229 -0.64 -11.32 -5.62
N PHE A 230 -0.79 -11.13 -6.94
CA PHE A 230 -1.33 -9.91 -7.56
C PHE A 230 -2.76 -10.04 -8.10
N SER A 231 -3.37 -11.22 -8.08
CA SER A 231 -4.77 -11.44 -8.51
C SER A 231 -5.73 -10.46 -7.84
N GLY A 232 -5.54 -10.16 -6.56
CA GLY A 232 -6.33 -9.18 -5.83
C GLY A 232 -6.10 -7.72 -6.26
N ILE A 233 -4.92 -7.36 -6.78
CA ILE A 233 -4.64 -6.01 -7.31
C ILE A 233 -5.19 -5.87 -8.72
N ALA A 234 -5.08 -6.91 -9.56
CA ALA A 234 -5.68 -6.93 -10.89
C ALA A 234 -7.22 -6.86 -10.81
N ASP A 235 -7.83 -7.51 -9.81
CA ASP A 235 -9.27 -7.40 -9.57
C ASP A 235 -9.69 -5.98 -9.16
N VAL A 236 -8.95 -5.31 -8.26
CA VAL A 236 -9.23 -3.92 -7.85
C VAL A 236 -8.93 -2.91 -8.97
N ALA A 237 -7.84 -3.07 -9.71
CA ALA A 237 -7.50 -2.21 -10.84
C ALA A 237 -8.46 -2.39 -12.03
N SER A 238 -9.06 -3.56 -12.17
CA SER A 238 -10.08 -3.83 -13.19
C SER A 238 -11.52 -3.55 -12.73
N GLN A 239 -11.77 -3.26 -11.45
CA GLN A 239 -13.08 -2.84 -10.96
C GLN A 239 -13.64 -1.61 -11.69
N PRO A 240 -12.90 -0.51 -11.90
CA PRO A 240 -13.42 0.64 -12.64
C PRO A 240 -13.75 0.28 -14.10
N VAL A 241 -12.93 -0.55 -14.74
CA VAL A 241 -13.16 -1.03 -16.11
C VAL A 241 -14.37 -1.96 -16.20
N ARG A 242 -14.57 -2.86 -15.23
CA ARG A 242 -15.74 -3.74 -15.14
C ARG A 242 -17.01 -2.97 -14.84
N PHE A 243 -16.94 -1.93 -14.00
CA PHE A 243 -18.04 -1.03 -13.70
C PHE A 243 -18.45 -0.22 -14.94
N ALA A 244 -17.48 0.36 -15.65
CA ALA A 244 -17.71 1.06 -16.92
C ALA A 244 -18.31 0.14 -18.00
N LYS A 245 -17.81 -1.11 -18.13
CA LYS A 245 -18.39 -2.11 -19.04
C LYS A 245 -19.82 -2.51 -18.64
N ARG A 246 -20.17 -2.56 -17.35
CA ARG A 246 -21.55 -2.81 -16.90
C ARG A 246 -22.46 -1.66 -17.29
N LEU A 247 -22.07 -0.41 -17.05
CA LEU A 247 -22.81 0.79 -17.45
C LEU A 247 -23.06 0.84 -18.96
N LEU A 248 -22.05 0.51 -19.78
CA LEU A 248 -22.18 0.47 -21.24
C LEU A 248 -23.12 -0.66 -21.70
N ARG A 249 -23.12 -1.83 -21.06
CA ARG A 249 -24.04 -2.93 -21.38
C ARG A 249 -25.48 -2.62 -20.95
N SER A 250 -25.67 -1.93 -19.83
CA SER A 250 -26.96 -1.44 -19.36
C SER A 250 -27.54 -0.36 -20.29
N ALA A 251 -26.68 0.51 -20.83
CA ALA A 251 -27.08 1.50 -21.84
C ALA A 251 -27.42 0.84 -23.19
N ALA A 252 -26.76 -0.26 -23.56
CA ALA A 252 -27.02 -0.99 -24.80
C ALA A 252 -28.31 -1.83 -24.78
N HIS A 253 -28.84 -2.21 -23.61
CA HIS A 253 -30.11 -2.97 -23.48
C HIS A 253 -31.33 -2.09 -23.15
N GLY A 254 -31.16 -0.77 -23.07
CA GLY A 254 -32.22 0.20 -22.74
C GLY A 254 -33.07 0.67 -23.92
N GLY A 255 -32.95 0.07 -25.11
CA GLY A 255 -33.69 0.49 -26.31
C GLY A 255 -34.31 -0.70 -27.02
N GLY A 256 -35.60 -0.98 -26.74
CA GLY A 256 -36.31 -2.05 -27.43
C GLY A 256 -37.68 -2.39 -26.82
N SER A 257 -38.59 -1.42 -26.79
CA SER A 257 -40.00 -1.67 -26.48
C SER A 257 -40.69 -2.31 -27.69
N THR A 258 -41.03 -3.59 -27.62
CA THR A 258 -42.08 -4.18 -28.46
C THR A 258 -42.95 -5.11 -27.64
N VAL A 259 -44.20 -4.67 -27.49
CA VAL A 259 -45.34 -5.39 -26.92
C VAL A 259 -45.61 -6.66 -27.73
N ARG A 260 -45.64 -7.83 -27.07
CA ARG A 260 -46.46 -8.96 -27.56
C ARG A 260 -46.94 -9.84 -26.41
N ARG A 261 -48.26 -9.98 -26.38
CA ARG A 261 -49.12 -10.73 -25.46
C ARG A 261 -49.10 -12.21 -25.87
N HIS A 262 -48.84 -13.14 -24.95
CA HIS A 262 -49.64 -14.37 -24.77
C HIS A 262 -49.06 -15.32 -23.69
N VAL A 263 -49.84 -15.49 -22.62
CA VAL A 263 -50.24 -16.72 -21.90
C VAL A 263 -49.26 -17.90 -21.84
N ALA A 264 -48.82 -18.26 -20.62
CA ALA A 264 -48.58 -19.64 -20.17
C ALA A 264 -48.46 -19.70 -18.62
N PRO A 265 -48.66 -20.87 -17.98
CA PRO A 265 -49.06 -21.03 -16.57
C PRO A 265 -47.91 -21.26 -15.55
N VAL A 266 -48.27 -21.14 -14.27
CA VAL A 266 -47.59 -21.53 -13.00
C VAL A 266 -46.91 -22.91 -13.12
N PRO A 267 -45.71 -23.24 -12.54
CA PRO A 267 -45.44 -23.16 -11.09
C PRO A 267 -43.99 -23.02 -10.54
N LYS A 268 -43.94 -22.67 -9.24
CA LYS A 268 -43.01 -23.11 -8.18
C LYS A 268 -41.54 -22.67 -8.20
N GLU A 269 -41.26 -21.59 -7.47
CA GLU A 269 -39.99 -21.42 -6.75
C GLU A 269 -40.20 -21.67 -5.26
N VAL A 270 -39.50 -22.67 -4.73
CA VAL A 270 -39.42 -23.04 -3.33
C VAL A 270 -38.22 -22.32 -2.70
N GLY A 271 -38.46 -21.59 -1.61
CA GLY A 271 -37.60 -21.69 -0.43
C GLY A 271 -36.54 -20.62 -0.18
N ARG A 272 -36.92 -19.34 -0.02
CA ARG A 272 -36.19 -18.40 0.86
C ARG A 272 -37.00 -17.15 1.28
N GLY A 273 -38.23 -17.33 1.74
CA GLY A 273 -39.08 -16.17 2.09
C GLY A 273 -40.21 -16.50 3.06
N MET A 274 -39.94 -17.16 4.18
CA MET A 274 -40.99 -17.53 5.14
C MET A 274 -41.03 -16.72 6.44
N TRP A 275 -39.97 -16.01 6.86
CA TRP A 275 -39.92 -15.33 8.17
C TRP A 275 -39.36 -13.90 8.07
N TRP A 276 -39.80 -13.00 8.95
CA TRP A 276 -39.31 -11.61 9.07
C TRP A 276 -38.81 -11.34 10.50
N ARG A 277 -37.72 -10.59 10.63
CA ARG A 277 -37.12 -10.25 11.93
C ARG A 277 -37.66 -8.91 12.44
N CYS A 278 -38.18 -8.89 13.67
CA CYS A 278 -38.70 -7.66 14.28
C CYS A 278 -37.58 -6.65 14.52
N ILE A 279 -37.74 -5.41 14.07
CA ILE A 279 -36.70 -4.37 14.25
C ILE A 279 -36.52 -3.97 15.72
N THR A 280 -37.58 -4.11 16.53
CA THR A 280 -37.61 -3.61 17.91
C THR A 280 -36.99 -4.60 18.89
N CYS A 281 -37.34 -5.89 18.76
CA CYS A 281 -36.88 -6.93 19.72
C CYS A 281 -36.06 -8.05 19.07
N SER A 282 -35.81 -7.99 17.75
CA SER A 282 -35.06 -9.00 16.98
C SER A 282 -35.66 -10.41 16.96
N TYR A 283 -36.91 -10.60 17.40
CA TYR A 283 -37.62 -11.87 17.31
C TYR A 283 -37.99 -12.20 15.85
N ASP A 284 -37.78 -13.45 15.42
CA ASP A 284 -38.13 -13.93 14.08
C ASP A 284 -39.59 -14.38 14.05
N ASN A 285 -40.42 -13.67 13.29
CA ASN A 285 -41.85 -13.91 13.14
C ASN A 285 -42.15 -14.60 11.81
N SER A 286 -43.28 -15.29 11.74
CA SER A 286 -43.77 -15.85 10.49
C SER A 286 -44.17 -14.75 9.49
N ARG A 287 -44.03 -14.97 8.17
CA ARG A 287 -44.36 -13.97 7.12
C ARG A 287 -45.81 -13.47 7.17
N HIS A 288 -46.73 -14.27 7.69
CA HIS A 288 -48.15 -13.92 7.75
C HIS A 288 -48.53 -13.16 9.03
N ALA A 289 -47.59 -12.97 9.96
CA ALA A 289 -47.84 -12.19 11.16
C ALA A 289 -47.71 -10.69 10.85
N ASP A 290 -48.85 -9.99 10.91
CA ASP A 290 -48.93 -8.53 10.67
C ASP A 290 -48.28 -7.70 11.80
N VAL A 291 -48.10 -8.31 12.97
CA VAL A 291 -47.45 -7.75 14.15
C VAL A 291 -46.48 -8.78 14.75
N CYS A 292 -45.45 -8.31 15.43
CA CYS A 292 -44.52 -9.20 16.12
C CYS A 292 -45.24 -9.91 17.28
N GLU A 293 -45.13 -11.23 17.34
CA GLU A 293 -45.77 -12.06 18.37
C GLU A 293 -45.29 -11.75 19.79
N MET A 294 -44.08 -11.20 19.94
CA MET A 294 -43.46 -10.95 21.24
C MET A 294 -43.72 -9.54 21.79
N CYS A 295 -43.72 -8.52 20.93
CA CYS A 295 -43.80 -7.11 21.33
C CYS A 295 -44.89 -6.31 20.61
N SER A 296 -45.70 -6.97 19.79
CA SER A 296 -46.81 -6.39 19.01
C SER A 296 -46.41 -5.24 18.08
N THR A 297 -45.11 -5.11 17.76
CA THR A 297 -44.64 -4.11 16.78
C THR A 297 -45.13 -4.50 15.38
N PRO A 298 -45.80 -3.60 14.63
CA PRO A 298 -46.31 -3.92 13.31
C PRO A 298 -45.21 -4.20 12.27
N HIS A 299 -45.51 -5.07 11.32
CA HIS A 299 -44.62 -5.45 10.24
C HIS A 299 -44.20 -4.21 9.41
N PRO A 300 -42.90 -4.03 9.09
CA PRO A 300 -42.39 -2.82 8.40
C PRO A 300 -43.13 -2.50 7.09
N ASP A 301 -43.46 -3.53 6.30
CA ASP A 301 -44.17 -3.38 5.03
C ASP A 301 -45.68 -3.13 5.16
N HIS A 302 -46.29 -3.46 6.31
CA HIS A 302 -47.72 -3.21 6.58
C HIS A 302 -47.97 -1.93 7.39
N ALA A 303 -46.93 -1.36 8.01
CA ALA A 303 -46.99 -0.07 8.71
C ALA A 303 -47.35 1.11 7.77
N PHE A 304 -47.08 0.99 6.46
CA PHE A 304 -47.34 2.02 5.46
C PHE A 304 -48.70 1.91 4.76
N SER A 305 -49.37 0.74 4.82
CA SER A 305 -50.67 0.53 4.19
C SER A 305 -51.83 1.08 5.02
N ARG A 306 -51.68 1.21 6.35
CA ARG A 306 -52.70 1.82 7.21
C ARG A 306 -52.69 3.36 7.20
N ARG A 307 -51.62 3.99 6.69
CA ARG A 307 -51.57 5.45 6.46
C ARG A 307 -52.16 5.90 5.13
N ARG A 308 -52.26 5.02 4.14
CA ARG A 308 -52.84 5.36 2.82
C ARG A 308 -54.37 5.26 2.74
N HIS A 309 -55.05 4.73 3.75
CA HIS A 309 -56.52 4.62 3.76
C HIS A 309 -57.24 5.67 4.62
N VAL A 310 -56.53 6.70 5.12
CA VAL A 310 -57.09 7.83 5.91
C VAL A 310 -56.76 9.19 5.27
N GLN A 311 -56.17 9.23 4.08
CA GLN A 311 -55.81 10.46 3.37
C GLN A 311 -56.54 10.62 2.02
N ASP A 312 -57.73 10.03 1.89
CA ASP A 312 -58.69 10.41 0.86
C ASP A 312 -59.96 10.88 1.56
N GLY A 313 -59.98 12.17 1.90
CA GLY A 313 -61.02 12.77 2.73
C GLY A 313 -60.67 14.17 3.24
N GLY A 314 -60.65 15.15 2.35
CA GLY A 314 -61.00 16.55 2.68
C GLY A 314 -59.97 17.38 3.45
N ASN A 315 -59.42 18.38 2.76
CA ASN A 315 -58.75 19.54 3.34
C ASN A 315 -59.66 20.24 4.39
N SER A 316 -59.27 20.25 5.66
CA SER A 316 -59.63 21.33 6.59
C SER A 316 -58.60 21.41 7.72
N GLU A 317 -57.66 22.35 7.60
CA GLU A 317 -56.82 22.77 8.73
C GLU A 317 -57.74 23.26 9.86
N LEU A 318 -57.73 22.55 10.97
CA LEU A 318 -58.46 22.95 12.17
C LEU A 318 -57.81 24.21 12.75
N SER A 319 -58.61 25.27 12.95
CA SER A 319 -58.09 26.53 13.48
C SER A 319 -57.57 26.35 14.91
N VAL A 320 -56.60 27.18 15.28
CA VAL A 320 -55.90 27.13 16.58
C VAL A 320 -56.86 27.16 17.78
N GLU A 321 -58.01 27.81 17.62
CA GLU A 321 -59.02 27.92 18.67
C GLU A 321 -59.80 26.61 18.89
N GLU A 322 -59.98 25.80 17.83
CA GLU A 322 -60.60 24.48 17.91
C GLU A 322 -59.68 23.46 18.62
N ILE A 323 -58.36 23.59 18.44
CA ILE A 323 -57.36 22.78 19.16
C ILE A 323 -57.30 23.19 20.63
N ARG A 324 -57.43 24.49 20.94
CA ARG A 324 -57.42 25.01 22.32
C ARG A 324 -58.62 24.50 23.12
N ARG A 325 -59.81 24.48 22.52
CA ARG A 325 -61.04 23.95 23.14
C ARG A 325 -60.92 22.46 23.49
N ARG A 326 -60.41 21.64 22.56
CA ARG A 326 -60.27 20.19 22.72
C ARG A 326 -59.18 19.77 23.72
N ARG A 327 -58.25 20.66 24.07
CA ARG A 327 -57.26 20.42 25.14
C ARG A 327 -57.84 20.67 26.54
N LEU A 328 -58.79 21.61 26.68
CA LEU A 328 -59.45 21.89 27.95
C LEU A 328 -60.45 20.81 28.35
N GLU A 329 -61.14 20.20 27.38
CA GLU A 329 -62.07 19.08 27.64
C GLU A 329 -61.37 17.77 28.04
N ARG A 330 -60.06 17.63 27.78
CA ARG A 330 -59.31 16.40 28.09
C ARG A 330 -58.74 16.35 29.52
N PHE A 331 -58.91 17.42 30.30
CA PHE A 331 -58.46 17.50 31.72
C PHE A 331 -59.55 18.05 32.66
N GLY A 332 -60.82 18.03 32.25
CA GLY A 332 -61.97 18.45 33.05
C GLY A 332 -63.21 17.61 32.73
N GLY A 333 -63.24 16.40 33.28
CA GLY A 333 -64.34 15.43 33.13
C GLY A 333 -63.92 14.06 33.61
#